data_AF-A0A6N9C6E0-F1
#
_entry.id   AF-A0A6N9C6E0-F1
#
_cell.length_a   1.000
_cell.length_b   1.000
_cell.length_c   1.000
_cell.angle_alpha   90.00
_cell.angle_beta   90.00
_cell.angle_gamma   90.00
#
_symmetry.space_group_name_H-M   'P 1'
#
loop_
_entity.id
_entity.type
_entity.pdbx_description
1 polymer ?
#
loop_
_entity_poly.entity_id
_entity_poly.type
_entity_poly.pdbx_seq_one_letter_code
_entity_poly.pdbx_strand_id
1 'polypeptide(L)'
;MEHFHIDIHQRPEPKSIAPRFTSVKIRWKGRAITDLTQGIHRCYLFPVYSPAGVSLTSESPVDHPHHNSITVSADVFFVQLPPLSPSISTLIEEATYNFYVNNIFQGRSPGRIWIVGVDSEEISENHLRVVQSIQWQGPEEWGAPADIGRRVLAEETRTIDIYPGEVANVIDIRSQLRPTDWDVTIGTTRHAYFTIRMADELRPTNGGKLIDSEGRVGQEDVCNQLADWVDISGPAVGGQKAGITVIPHASAAGIEWF
;
A
#
# COMPACT_ATOMS: atom_id res chain seq x y z
N MET A 1 2.16 -27.33 15.09
CA MET A 1 2.31 -27.53 13.64
C MET A 1 2.14 -26.15 13.04
N GLU A 2 3.09 -25.64 12.26
CA GLU A 2 2.91 -24.31 11.65
C GLU A 2 1.74 -24.34 10.69
N HIS A 3 0.79 -23.42 10.86
CA HIS A 3 -0.40 -23.32 10.01
C HIS A 3 -0.16 -22.35 8.86
N PHE A 4 0.76 -21.41 9.04
CA PHE A 4 1.19 -20.48 8.01
C PHE A 4 2.51 -20.91 7.38
N HIS A 5 2.62 -20.66 6.07
CA HIS A 5 3.88 -20.75 5.35
C HIS A 5 4.20 -19.39 4.75
N ILE A 6 5.37 -18.86 5.11
CA ILE A 6 5.85 -17.54 4.70
C ILE A 6 7.23 -17.72 4.07
N ASP A 7 7.32 -17.45 2.77
CA ASP A 7 8.57 -17.59 2.04
C ASP A 7 9.43 -16.33 2.17
N ILE A 8 9.97 -16.11 3.38
CA ILE A 8 10.94 -15.05 3.64
C ILE A 8 12.31 -15.56 3.19
N HIS A 9 12.62 -15.47 1.91
CA HIS A 9 14.02 -15.59 1.49
C HIS A 9 14.83 -14.48 2.21
N GLN A 10 15.86 -14.87 2.97
CA GLN A 10 16.82 -13.94 3.56
C GLN A 10 17.28 -12.96 2.48
N ARG A 11 16.93 -11.69 2.64
CA ARG A 11 17.21 -10.67 1.63
C ARG A 11 18.73 -10.44 1.54
N PRO A 12 19.27 -10.20 0.33
CA PRO A 12 20.58 -9.59 0.24
C PRO A 12 20.55 -8.22 0.90
N GLU A 13 21.63 -7.87 1.61
CA GLU A 13 21.78 -6.57 2.28
C GLU A 13 21.41 -5.40 1.35
N PRO A 14 20.96 -4.24 1.91
CA PRO A 14 20.56 -3.04 1.16
C PRO A 14 21.62 -2.48 0.18
N LYS A 15 22.81 -3.06 0.14
CA LYS A 15 23.97 -2.70 -0.68
C LYS A 15 23.88 -3.07 -2.16
N SER A 16 22.73 -3.59 -2.63
CA SER A 16 22.53 -3.95 -4.03
C SER A 16 21.73 -2.88 -4.76
N ILE A 17 22.42 -2.11 -5.61
CA ILE A 17 21.91 -1.07 -6.52
C ILE A 17 20.82 -1.58 -7.49
N ALA A 18 20.61 -2.90 -7.61
CA ALA A 18 19.57 -3.46 -8.48
C ALA A 18 18.20 -3.49 -7.76
N PRO A 19 17.15 -2.80 -8.27
CA PRO A 19 15.80 -2.98 -7.80
C PRO A 19 15.35 -4.41 -8.14
N ARG A 20 15.40 -5.30 -7.15
CA ARG A 20 14.81 -6.63 -7.28
C ARG A 20 13.35 -6.54 -6.89
N PHE A 21 12.48 -6.85 -7.86
CA PHE A 21 11.12 -7.26 -7.54
C PHE A 21 11.23 -8.46 -6.60
N THR A 22 10.70 -8.33 -5.38
CA THR A 22 10.64 -9.44 -4.43
C THR A 22 9.22 -9.58 -3.93
N SER A 23 8.82 -10.83 -3.69
CA SER A 23 7.48 -11.15 -3.22
C SER A 23 7.59 -12.23 -2.17
N VAL A 24 7.07 -11.97 -0.97
CA VAL A 24 7.01 -12.92 0.13
C VAL A 24 5.61 -13.51 0.15
N LYS A 25 5.50 -14.80 -0.17
CA LYS A 25 4.20 -15.47 -0.28
C LYS A 25 3.66 -15.82 1.09
N ILE A 26 2.39 -15.51 1.34
CA ILE A 26 1.69 -15.91 2.56
C ILE A 26 0.64 -16.96 2.19
N ARG A 27 0.78 -18.14 2.78
CA ARG A 27 -0.15 -19.27 2.64
C ARG A 27 -0.65 -19.70 4.01
N TRP A 28 -1.91 -20.11 4.09
CA TRP A 28 -2.50 -20.71 5.29
C TRP A 28 -3.04 -22.10 4.95
N LYS A 29 -2.51 -23.15 5.59
CA LYS A 29 -2.85 -24.56 5.29
C LYS A 29 -2.83 -24.89 3.79
N GLY A 30 -1.83 -24.35 3.09
CA GLY A 30 -1.65 -24.49 1.63
C GLY A 30 -2.51 -23.56 0.75
N ARG A 31 -3.49 -22.85 1.32
CA ARG A 31 -4.32 -21.88 0.58
C ARG A 31 -3.62 -20.53 0.44
N ALA A 32 -3.71 -19.92 -0.73
CA ALA A 32 -3.20 -18.58 -0.98
C ALA A 32 -4.02 -17.52 -0.27
N ILE A 33 -3.34 -16.60 0.43
CA ILE A 33 -3.97 -15.44 1.08
C ILE A 33 -3.54 -14.16 0.39
N THR A 34 -2.25 -13.84 0.46
CA THR A 34 -1.67 -12.72 -0.26
C THR A 34 -0.16 -12.89 -0.39
N ASP A 35 0.50 -12.03 -1.18
CA ASP A 35 1.96 -11.92 -1.17
C ASP A 35 2.37 -10.47 -0.82
N LEU A 36 3.42 -10.32 -0.01
CA LEU A 36 4.04 -9.02 0.32
C LEU A 36 5.02 -8.66 -0.81
N THR A 37 4.63 -7.73 -1.67
CA THR A 37 5.41 -7.41 -2.86
C THR A 37 6.17 -6.11 -2.70
N GLN A 38 7.47 -6.14 -2.98
CA GLN A 38 8.31 -4.97 -3.19
C GLN A 38 8.48 -4.75 -4.70
N GLY A 39 7.74 -3.78 -5.24
CA GLY A 39 7.92 -3.31 -6.61
C GLY A 39 9.07 -2.30 -6.74
N ILE A 40 9.24 -1.74 -7.94
CA ILE A 40 10.30 -0.77 -8.24
C ILE A 40 10.12 0.52 -7.43
N HIS A 41 8.91 1.09 -7.46
CA HIS A 41 8.59 2.36 -6.81
C HIS A 41 8.00 2.20 -5.40
N ARG A 42 7.28 1.11 -5.13
CA ARG A 42 6.59 0.94 -3.86
C ARG A 42 6.33 -0.52 -3.53
N CYS A 43 6.08 -0.77 -2.26
CA CYS A 43 5.55 -2.04 -1.78
C CYS A 43 4.03 -2.04 -1.72
N TYR A 44 3.43 -3.22 -1.90
CA TYR A 44 1.98 -3.44 -1.93
C TYR A 44 1.64 -4.90 -1.66
N LEU A 45 0.37 -5.20 -1.36
CA LEU A 45 -0.11 -6.59 -1.26
C LEU A 45 -0.66 -7.05 -2.60
N PHE A 46 -0.04 -8.04 -3.22
CA PHE A 46 -0.53 -8.61 -4.48
C PHE A 46 0.07 -10.00 -4.73
N PRO A 47 -0.74 -10.98 -5.18
CA PRO A 47 -2.20 -10.93 -5.28
C PRO A 47 -2.89 -10.94 -3.92
N VAL A 48 -4.19 -10.63 -3.84
CA VAL A 48 -5.01 -10.84 -2.64
C VAL A 48 -6.13 -11.81 -3.02
N TYR A 49 -6.29 -12.89 -2.26
CA TYR A 49 -7.17 -14.00 -2.61
C TYR A 49 -8.38 -14.11 -1.67
N SER A 50 -9.52 -14.48 -2.26
CA SER A 50 -10.66 -14.99 -1.51
C SER A 50 -10.36 -16.35 -0.88
N PRO A 51 -11.18 -16.81 0.08
CA PRO A 51 -11.08 -18.16 0.60
C PRO A 51 -11.08 -19.28 -0.45
N ALA A 52 -11.83 -19.10 -1.53
CA ALA A 52 -11.94 -20.03 -2.64
C ALA A 52 -10.77 -19.95 -3.64
N GLY A 53 -9.76 -19.11 -3.40
CA GLY A 53 -8.59 -18.97 -4.25
C GLY A 53 -8.79 -18.06 -5.47
N VAL A 54 -9.85 -17.23 -5.49
CA VAL A 54 -10.07 -16.21 -6.52
C VAL A 54 -9.21 -14.99 -6.23
N SER A 55 -8.43 -14.51 -7.21
CA SER A 55 -7.72 -13.23 -7.07
C SER A 55 -8.72 -12.08 -7.10
N LEU A 56 -8.69 -11.23 -6.07
CA LEU A 56 -9.62 -10.11 -5.89
C LEU A 56 -9.04 -8.79 -6.40
N THR A 57 -7.72 -8.72 -6.55
CA THR A 57 -7.00 -7.54 -7.04
C THR A 57 -6.24 -7.83 -8.34
N SER A 58 -5.93 -6.78 -9.10
CA SER A 58 -4.97 -6.81 -10.20
C SER A 58 -3.70 -6.05 -9.81
N GLU A 59 -2.55 -6.45 -10.36
CA GLU A 59 -1.25 -5.86 -9.96
C GLU A 59 -1.20 -4.38 -10.30
N SER A 60 -1.57 -4.04 -11.54
CA SER A 60 -1.70 -2.68 -12.06
C SER A 60 -2.37 -2.74 -13.44
N PRO A 61 -3.12 -1.71 -13.85
CA PRO A 61 -3.56 -1.57 -15.23
C PRO A 61 -2.42 -1.09 -16.15
N VAL A 62 -2.57 -1.34 -17.45
CA VAL A 62 -1.55 -1.00 -18.47
C VAL A 62 -1.37 0.51 -18.64
N ASP A 63 -2.45 1.28 -18.56
CA ASP A 63 -2.48 2.73 -18.80
C ASP A 63 -2.05 3.54 -17.56
N HIS A 64 -2.30 3.02 -16.36
CA HIS A 64 -1.95 3.64 -15.08
C HIS A 64 -1.14 2.66 -14.21
N PRO A 65 0.14 2.35 -14.56
CA PRO A 65 0.94 1.30 -13.93
C PRO A 65 1.30 1.57 -12.45
N HIS A 66 0.92 2.72 -11.93
CA HIS A 66 1.11 3.13 -10.54
C HIS A 66 -0.09 2.80 -9.64
N HIS A 67 -1.21 2.35 -10.20
CA HIS A 67 -2.37 1.86 -9.44
C HIS A 67 -2.12 0.43 -8.95
N ASN A 68 -1.14 0.26 -8.06
CA ASN A 68 -0.77 -1.06 -7.57
C ASN A 68 -1.78 -1.60 -6.55
N SER A 69 -2.29 -2.81 -6.78
CA SER A 69 -3.14 -3.64 -5.88
C SER A 69 -3.58 -2.96 -4.57
N ILE A 70 -3.21 -3.46 -3.38
CA ILE A 70 -3.45 -2.77 -2.11
C ILE A 70 -2.18 -2.03 -1.70
N THR A 71 -2.24 -0.69 -1.68
CA THR A 71 -1.08 0.17 -1.48
C THR A 71 -1.40 1.32 -0.52
N VAL A 72 -0.41 1.71 0.29
CA VAL A 72 -0.38 2.99 1.01
C VAL A 72 0.64 3.88 0.33
N SER A 73 0.24 5.07 -0.10
CA SER A 73 1.10 6.03 -0.83
C SER A 73 0.53 7.44 -0.79
N ALA A 74 1.33 8.45 -1.13
CA ALA A 74 0.86 9.84 -1.21
C ALA A 74 1.40 10.53 -2.46
N ASP A 75 0.55 11.27 -3.17
CA ASP A 75 0.96 12.07 -4.34
C ASP A 75 1.60 13.40 -3.94
N VAL A 76 1.10 14.04 -2.89
CA VAL A 76 1.58 15.34 -2.43
C VAL A 76 2.31 15.15 -1.11
N PHE A 77 3.64 15.23 -1.14
CA PHE A 77 4.50 15.05 0.03
C PHE A 77 5.50 16.20 0.11
N PHE A 78 5.27 17.12 1.06
CA PHE A 78 6.16 18.26 1.32
C PHE A 78 7.24 17.87 2.32
N VAL A 79 8.45 18.36 2.10
CA VAL A 79 9.61 18.15 2.97
C VAL A 79 10.33 19.47 3.17
N GLN A 80 10.58 19.82 4.42
CA GLN A 80 11.42 20.95 4.78
C GLN A 80 12.87 20.47 4.89
N LEU A 81 13.71 20.88 3.93
CA LEU A 81 15.13 20.61 3.93
C LEU A 81 15.86 21.74 4.68
N PRO A 82 16.66 21.43 5.71
CA PRO A 82 17.51 22.40 6.39
C PRO A 82 18.52 23.01 5.40
N PRO A 83 19.09 24.18 5.73
CA PRO A 83 20.03 24.86 4.85
C PRO A 83 21.22 23.96 4.52
N LEU A 84 21.61 23.92 3.23
CA LEU A 84 22.81 23.21 2.75
C LEU A 84 24.07 23.58 3.53
N SER A 85 24.16 24.83 3.99
CA SER A 85 25.18 25.28 4.93
C SER A 85 24.63 26.38 5.83
N PRO A 86 24.44 26.11 7.15
CA PRO A 86 24.00 27.13 8.10
C PRO A 86 24.90 28.37 8.17
N SER A 87 26.17 28.25 7.75
CA SER A 87 27.10 29.37 7.68
C SER A 87 26.92 30.27 6.44
N ILE A 88 26.16 29.82 5.45
CA ILE A 88 25.88 30.54 4.20
C ILE A 88 24.45 31.09 4.21
N SER A 89 23.49 30.31 4.71
CA SER A 89 22.08 30.67 4.76
C SER A 89 21.38 29.95 5.91
N THR A 90 20.41 30.61 6.53
CA THR A 90 19.48 29.99 7.50
C THR A 90 18.13 29.63 6.89
N LEU A 91 17.97 29.83 5.57
CA LEU A 91 16.71 29.58 4.88
C LEU A 91 16.50 28.07 4.69
N ILE A 92 15.27 27.65 4.98
CA ILE A 92 14.77 26.30 4.74
C ILE A 92 14.33 26.21 3.28
N GLU A 93 14.70 25.12 2.61
CA GLU A 93 14.21 24.79 1.28
C GLU A 93 12.99 23.87 1.41
N GLU A 94 11.89 24.22 0.75
CA GLU A 94 10.72 23.34 0.67
C GLU A 94 10.80 22.50 -0.62
N ALA A 95 10.96 21.19 -0.45
CA ALA A 95 10.86 20.22 -1.53
C ALA A 95 9.46 19.61 -1.57
N THR A 96 9.01 19.24 -2.78
CA THR A 96 7.76 18.48 -2.96
C THR A 96 8.00 17.26 -3.82
N TYR A 97 7.62 16.09 -3.31
CA TYR A 97 7.77 14.81 -3.98
C TYR A 97 6.44 14.08 -4.11
N ASN A 98 6.42 13.05 -4.96
CA ASN A 98 5.29 12.15 -5.09
C ASN A 98 5.73 10.71 -4.86
N PHE A 99 4.93 9.97 -4.10
CA PHE A 99 5.07 8.53 -3.86
C PHE A 99 3.90 7.74 -4.48
N TYR A 100 3.05 8.42 -5.26
CA TYR A 100 1.88 7.84 -5.92
C TYR A 100 2.08 7.58 -7.42
N VAL A 101 2.83 8.39 -8.15
CA VAL A 101 3.04 8.21 -9.60
C VAL A 101 4.47 7.74 -9.85
N ASN A 102 4.68 6.94 -10.91
CA ASN A 102 6.00 6.36 -11.20
C ASN A 102 6.95 7.34 -11.93
N ASN A 103 6.48 8.52 -12.31
CA ASN A 103 7.25 9.54 -13.02
C ASN A 103 7.01 10.93 -12.41
N ILE A 104 7.62 11.95 -13.03
CA ILE A 104 7.38 13.34 -12.63
C ILE A 104 5.92 13.67 -12.89
N PHE A 105 5.21 14.08 -11.84
CA PHE A 105 3.79 14.40 -11.90
C PHE A 105 3.54 15.77 -11.29
N GLN A 106 2.96 16.68 -12.07
CA GLN A 106 2.72 18.07 -11.65
C GLN A 106 3.95 18.77 -11.04
N GLY A 107 5.14 18.49 -11.59
CA GLY A 107 6.41 19.04 -11.11
C GLY A 107 7.03 18.31 -9.91
N ARG A 108 6.35 17.33 -9.33
CA ARG A 108 6.86 16.53 -8.19
C ARG A 108 7.65 15.35 -8.70
N SER A 109 8.90 15.20 -8.26
CA SER A 109 9.74 14.05 -8.59
C SER A 109 9.29 12.78 -7.85
N PRO A 110 9.39 11.59 -8.48
CA PRO A 110 8.96 10.34 -7.87
C PRO A 110 9.97 9.85 -6.82
N GLY A 111 9.47 9.63 -5.61
CA GLY A 111 10.16 8.91 -4.55
C GLY A 111 9.96 7.40 -4.65
N ARG A 112 10.30 6.71 -3.56
CA ARG A 112 10.18 5.25 -3.42
C ARG A 112 9.70 4.86 -2.03
N ILE A 113 8.83 3.86 -1.94
CA ILE A 113 8.40 3.23 -0.69
C ILE A 113 9.06 1.84 -0.62
N TRP A 114 10.02 1.67 0.28
CA TRP A 114 10.96 0.56 0.28
C TRP A 114 10.95 -0.22 1.59
N ILE A 115 10.57 -1.49 1.54
CA ILE A 115 10.64 -2.39 2.69
C ILE A 115 12.11 -2.66 2.99
N VAL A 116 12.52 -2.39 4.22
CA VAL A 116 13.87 -2.70 4.74
C VAL A 116 13.86 -3.86 5.74
N GLY A 117 12.70 -4.21 6.32
CA GLY A 117 12.55 -5.35 7.22
C GLY A 117 11.15 -5.95 7.16
N VAL A 118 11.05 -7.26 7.41
CA VAL A 118 9.80 -8.00 7.54
C VAL A 118 9.96 -9.02 8.67
N ASP A 119 9.15 -8.89 9.70
CA ASP A 119 9.01 -9.87 10.77
C ASP A 119 7.61 -10.48 10.75
N SER A 120 7.47 -11.70 11.27
CA SER A 120 6.18 -12.38 11.32
C SER A 120 6.04 -13.27 12.56
N GLU A 121 4.83 -13.34 13.10
CA GLU A 121 4.48 -14.14 14.26
C GLU A 121 3.14 -14.84 14.02
N GLU A 122 3.12 -16.17 14.09
CA GLU A 122 1.89 -16.96 14.14
C GLU A 122 1.31 -16.88 15.55
N ILE A 123 0.30 -16.03 15.75
CA ILE A 123 -0.33 -15.76 17.05
C ILE A 123 -1.32 -16.90 17.40
N SER A 124 -2.02 -17.43 16.39
CA SER A 124 -2.88 -18.60 16.53
C SER A 124 -3.03 -19.33 15.20
N GLU A 125 -3.75 -20.46 15.20
CA GLU A 125 -4.04 -21.23 14.00
C GLU A 125 -4.63 -20.41 12.84
N ASN A 126 -5.40 -19.38 13.16
CA ASN A 126 -6.07 -18.52 12.17
C ASN A 126 -5.65 -17.05 12.33
N HIS A 127 -4.46 -16.78 12.87
CA HIS A 127 -3.97 -15.41 13.03
C HIS A 127 -2.47 -15.33 12.82
N LEU A 128 -2.08 -14.68 11.73
CA LEU A 128 -0.71 -14.30 11.45
C LEU A 128 -0.57 -12.79 11.57
N ARG A 129 0.42 -12.34 12.34
CA ARG A 129 0.86 -10.94 12.33
C ARG A 129 2.13 -10.82 11.51
N VAL A 130 2.16 -9.84 10.61
CA VAL A 130 3.35 -9.42 9.87
C VAL A 130 3.65 -7.96 10.20
N VAL A 131 4.91 -7.64 10.48
CA VAL A 131 5.36 -6.27 10.71
C VAL A 131 6.42 -5.93 9.67
N GLN A 132 6.15 -4.90 8.85
CA GLN A 132 7.11 -4.37 7.88
C GLN A 132 7.73 -3.08 8.41
N SER A 133 9.05 -3.00 8.30
CA SER A 133 9.81 -1.74 8.43
C SER A 133 10.04 -1.19 7.03
N ILE A 134 9.57 0.03 6.76
CA ILE A 134 9.49 0.62 5.42
C ILE A 134 10.10 2.03 5.45
N GLN A 135 10.84 2.39 4.41
CA GLN A 135 11.39 3.72 4.21
C GLN A 135 10.70 4.42 3.04
N TRP A 136 10.28 5.66 3.27
CA TRP A 136 9.84 6.58 2.23
C TRP A 136 11.05 7.38 1.79
N GLN A 137 11.66 6.98 0.67
CA GLN A 137 12.89 7.52 0.13
C GLN A 137 12.59 8.56 -0.95
N GLY A 138 13.26 9.71 -0.91
CA GLY A 138 13.15 10.73 -1.95
C GLY A 138 13.63 10.25 -3.33
N PRO A 139 13.59 11.14 -4.34
CA PRO A 139 14.23 10.86 -5.62
C PRO A 139 15.74 10.67 -5.45
N GLU A 140 16.37 10.15 -6.50
CA GLU A 140 17.83 10.27 -6.61
C GLU A 140 18.18 11.74 -6.80
N GLU A 141 19.07 12.24 -5.95
CA GLU A 141 19.43 13.66 -5.95
C GLU A 141 20.87 13.87 -5.46
N TRP A 142 21.45 15.00 -5.88
CA TRP A 142 22.79 15.37 -5.47
C TRP A 142 22.81 15.70 -3.97
N GLY A 143 23.86 15.23 -3.29
CA GLY A 143 24.00 15.39 -1.83
C GLY A 143 23.23 14.37 -0.99
N ALA A 144 22.52 13.42 -1.60
CA ALA A 144 22.01 12.26 -0.88
C ALA A 144 23.15 11.29 -0.47
N PRO A 145 22.97 10.48 0.59
CA PRO A 145 23.94 9.47 1.00
C PRO A 145 24.37 8.56 -0.17
N ALA A 146 25.67 8.35 -0.35
CA ALA A 146 26.22 7.66 -1.52
C ALA A 146 25.89 6.16 -1.59
N ASP A 147 25.53 5.55 -0.46
CA ASP A 147 25.19 4.14 -0.33
C ASP A 147 23.79 3.82 -0.87
N ILE A 148 22.81 4.71 -0.64
CA ILE A 148 21.42 4.55 -1.09
C ILE A 148 21.12 5.44 -2.31
N GLY A 149 21.87 6.54 -2.49
CA GLY A 149 21.65 7.56 -3.51
C GLY A 149 20.38 8.41 -3.30
N ARG A 150 19.70 8.22 -2.15
CA ARG A 150 18.41 8.83 -1.81
C ARG A 150 18.36 9.17 -0.33
N ARG A 151 17.66 10.23 0.03
CA ARG A 151 17.35 10.55 1.43
C ARG A 151 16.18 9.69 1.89
N VAL A 152 16.27 9.15 3.10
CA VAL A 152 15.10 8.60 3.80
C VAL A 152 14.37 9.80 4.39
N LEU A 153 13.13 10.04 3.95
CA LEU A 153 12.33 11.19 4.35
C LEU A 153 11.45 10.84 5.56
N ALA A 154 10.89 9.63 5.55
CA ALA A 154 10.06 9.11 6.62
C ALA A 154 10.24 7.59 6.77
N GLU A 155 9.98 7.09 7.97
CA GLU A 155 9.94 5.67 8.30
C GLU A 155 8.52 5.24 8.60
N GLU A 156 8.10 4.13 8.01
CA GLU A 156 6.80 3.52 8.21
C GLU A 156 6.96 2.18 8.93
N THR A 157 6.20 1.99 10.00
CA THR A 157 5.90 0.67 10.55
C THR A 157 4.53 0.24 10.06
N ARG A 158 4.46 -0.82 9.25
CA ARG A 158 3.21 -1.40 8.76
C ARG A 158 2.93 -2.73 9.46
N THR A 159 1.89 -2.78 10.28
CA THR A 159 1.40 -4.02 10.89
C THR A 159 0.25 -4.56 10.03
N ILE A 160 0.34 -5.84 9.66
CA ILE A 160 -0.64 -6.54 8.84
C ILE A 160 -1.08 -7.77 9.63
N ASP A 161 -2.30 -7.75 10.14
CA ASP A 161 -2.92 -8.87 10.84
C ASP A 161 -3.82 -9.63 9.87
N ILE A 162 -3.53 -10.91 9.68
CA ILE A 162 -4.19 -11.78 8.71
C ILE A 162 -4.96 -12.85 9.46
N TYR A 163 -6.27 -12.89 9.23
CA TYR A 163 -7.19 -13.87 9.77
C TYR A 163 -7.85 -14.66 8.64
N PRO A 164 -7.27 -15.80 8.24
CA PRO A 164 -7.88 -16.67 7.25
C PRO A 164 -9.17 -17.30 7.78
N GLY A 165 -10.14 -17.48 6.89
CA GLY A 165 -11.41 -18.09 7.24
C GLY A 165 -12.00 -18.94 6.12
N GLU A 166 -13.13 -19.57 6.43
CA GLU A 166 -13.90 -20.36 5.47
C GLU A 166 -14.70 -19.46 4.52
N VAL A 167 -15.31 -18.40 5.04
CA VAL A 167 -16.19 -17.49 4.28
C VAL A 167 -15.46 -16.23 3.81
N ALA A 168 -14.58 -15.68 4.65
CA ALA A 168 -13.78 -14.50 4.33
C ALA A 168 -12.37 -14.65 4.92
N ASN A 169 -11.40 -14.01 4.27
CA ASN A 169 -10.12 -13.68 4.89
C ASN A 169 -10.22 -12.22 5.36
N VAL A 170 -9.83 -11.94 6.60
CA VAL A 170 -9.71 -10.56 7.10
C VAL A 170 -8.23 -10.17 7.07
N ILE A 171 -7.93 -9.03 6.48
CA ILE A 171 -6.58 -8.44 6.46
C ILE A 171 -6.71 -7.04 7.06
N ASP A 172 -6.28 -6.89 8.30
CA ASP A 172 -6.21 -5.60 8.98
C ASP A 172 -4.82 -4.99 8.72
N ILE A 173 -4.79 -3.73 8.27
CA ILE A 173 -3.58 -3.02 7.89
C ILE A 173 -3.51 -1.71 8.66
N ARG A 174 -2.49 -1.61 9.51
CA ARG A 174 -2.15 -0.37 10.21
C ARG A 174 -0.81 0.15 9.72
N SER A 175 -0.81 1.34 9.14
CA SER A 175 0.40 2.08 8.78
C SER A 175 0.68 3.21 9.77
N GLN A 176 1.90 3.29 10.29
CA GLN A 176 2.37 4.40 11.11
C GLN A 176 3.59 5.03 10.45
N LEU A 177 3.41 6.21 9.87
CA LEU A 177 4.48 6.99 9.26
C LEU A 177 5.05 8.01 10.26
N ARG A 178 6.38 8.09 10.36
CA ARG A 178 7.11 9.05 11.20
C ARG A 178 8.15 9.79 10.36
N PRO A 179 8.29 11.12 10.50
CA PRO A 179 9.40 11.83 9.88
C PRO A 179 10.74 11.31 10.42
N THR A 180 11.79 11.50 9.63
CA THR A 180 13.19 11.33 10.08
C THR A 180 13.75 12.67 10.54
N ASP A 181 14.88 13.11 9.98
CA ASP A 181 15.49 14.42 10.27
C ASP A 181 14.79 15.58 9.54
N TRP A 182 13.75 15.30 8.75
CA TRP A 182 13.04 16.28 7.93
C TRP A 182 11.59 16.40 8.39
N ASP A 183 11.12 17.63 8.52
CA ASP A 183 9.69 17.88 8.71
C ASP A 183 8.95 17.52 7.42
N VAL A 184 7.94 16.65 7.54
CA VAL A 184 7.14 16.18 6.40
C VAL A 184 5.68 16.55 6.58
N THR A 185 5.01 16.89 5.48
CA THR A 185 3.56 17.12 5.46
C THR A 185 2.95 16.40 4.26
N ILE A 186 1.94 15.56 4.50
CA ILE A 186 1.13 14.97 3.43
C ILE A 186 0.06 15.99 3.05
N GLY A 187 0.09 16.45 1.80
CA GLY A 187 -0.86 17.42 1.27
C GLY A 187 -2.16 16.77 0.79
N THR A 188 -3.17 17.61 0.56
CA THR A 188 -4.44 17.18 -0.05
C THR A 188 -4.25 16.82 -1.53
N THR A 189 -4.99 15.83 -2.00
CA THR A 189 -4.95 15.37 -3.39
C THR A 189 -6.26 14.69 -3.76
N ARG A 190 -6.51 14.52 -5.06
CA ARG A 190 -7.61 13.68 -5.58
C ARG A 190 -7.22 12.20 -5.67
N HIS A 191 -5.97 11.87 -5.38
CA HIS A 191 -5.49 10.49 -5.29
C HIS A 191 -5.66 9.96 -3.87
N ALA A 192 -6.02 8.68 -3.73
CA ALA A 192 -6.24 8.09 -2.42
C ALA A 192 -4.92 7.74 -1.71
N TYR A 193 -4.90 7.92 -0.39
CA TYR A 193 -3.76 7.51 0.45
C TYR A 193 -3.66 5.99 0.58
N PHE A 194 -4.81 5.33 0.73
CA PHE A 194 -4.96 3.88 0.73
C PHE A 194 -5.76 3.48 -0.51
N THR A 195 -5.17 2.64 -1.37
CA THR A 195 -5.78 2.30 -2.67
C THR A 195 -5.97 0.80 -2.80
N ILE A 196 -7.08 0.37 -3.39
CA ILE A 196 -7.30 -1.02 -3.81
C ILE A 196 -7.57 -1.04 -5.31
N ARG A 197 -6.71 -1.71 -6.07
CA ARG A 197 -6.94 -2.01 -7.48
C ARG A 197 -7.64 -3.37 -7.62
N MET A 198 -8.94 -3.33 -7.84
CA MET A 198 -9.75 -4.53 -8.08
C MET A 198 -9.27 -5.31 -9.32
N ALA A 199 -9.45 -6.63 -9.29
CA ALA A 199 -9.40 -7.46 -10.50
C ALA A 199 -10.42 -6.93 -11.52
N ASP A 200 -10.08 -6.96 -12.80
CA ASP A 200 -10.85 -6.22 -13.81
C ASP A 200 -12.30 -6.74 -13.91
N GLU A 201 -12.54 -8.04 -13.73
CA GLU A 201 -13.88 -8.64 -13.75
C GLU A 201 -14.77 -8.16 -12.59
N LEU A 202 -14.17 -7.81 -11.45
CA LEU A 202 -14.89 -7.33 -10.26
C LEU A 202 -15.21 -5.83 -10.32
N ARG A 203 -14.71 -5.10 -11.31
CA ARG A 203 -14.94 -3.66 -11.43
C ARG A 203 -16.41 -3.38 -11.80
N PRO A 204 -16.99 -2.25 -11.35
CA PRO A 204 -18.36 -1.87 -11.72
C PRO A 204 -18.61 -1.82 -13.23
N THR A 205 -17.62 -1.41 -14.01
CA THR A 205 -17.69 -1.38 -15.47
C THR A 205 -17.81 -2.76 -16.12
N ASN A 206 -17.50 -3.83 -15.40
CA ASN A 206 -17.45 -5.21 -15.90
C ASN A 206 -18.41 -6.16 -15.14
N GLY A 207 -19.42 -5.62 -14.46
CA GLY A 207 -20.47 -6.40 -13.78
C GLY A 207 -20.29 -6.53 -12.27
N GLY A 208 -19.24 -5.95 -11.69
CA GLY A 208 -19.16 -5.72 -10.26
C GLY A 208 -20.20 -4.73 -9.75
N LYS A 209 -20.50 -4.79 -8.46
CA LYS A 209 -21.39 -3.86 -7.78
C LYS A 209 -20.61 -3.16 -6.66
N LEU A 210 -20.45 -1.85 -6.79
CA LEU A 210 -20.00 -0.97 -5.71
C LEU A 210 -21.21 -0.59 -4.87
N ILE A 211 -21.18 -0.85 -3.57
CA ILE A 211 -22.24 -0.52 -2.62
C ILE A 211 -21.62 -0.12 -1.28
N ASP A 212 -22.28 0.77 -0.54
CA ASP A 212 -21.86 1.15 0.81
C ASP A 212 -22.84 0.72 1.90
N SER A 213 -22.51 1.02 3.15
CA SER A 213 -23.34 0.67 4.33
C SER A 213 -24.75 1.25 4.32
N GLU A 214 -24.97 2.36 3.61
CA GLU A 214 -26.27 3.03 3.51
C GLU A 214 -27.10 2.50 2.34
N GLY A 215 -26.55 1.55 1.58
CA GLY A 215 -27.21 0.92 0.43
C GLY A 215 -27.12 1.73 -0.86
N ARG A 216 -26.30 2.79 -0.91
CA ARG A 216 -26.03 3.57 -2.13
C ARG A 216 -25.19 2.73 -3.07
N VAL A 217 -25.43 2.85 -4.38
CA VAL A 217 -24.84 1.96 -5.38
C VAL A 217 -24.17 2.76 -6.48
N GLY A 218 -22.94 2.37 -6.84
CA GLY A 218 -22.18 3.01 -7.90
C GLY A 218 -21.36 4.20 -7.41
N GLN A 219 -20.42 4.63 -8.26
CA GLN A 219 -19.40 5.61 -7.89
C GLN A 219 -20.01 6.98 -7.55
N GLU A 220 -20.99 7.43 -8.33
CA GLU A 220 -21.61 8.74 -8.15
C GLU A 220 -22.30 8.88 -6.79
N ASP A 221 -22.97 7.83 -6.33
CA ASP A 221 -23.73 7.85 -5.08
C ASP A 221 -22.87 7.49 -3.85
N VAL A 222 -21.70 6.86 -4.03
CA VAL A 222 -20.83 6.43 -2.91
C VAL A 222 -19.69 7.42 -2.63
N CYS A 223 -19.17 8.12 -3.65
CA CYS A 223 -18.05 9.05 -3.47
C CYS A 223 -18.45 10.31 -2.69
N ASN A 224 -17.53 10.81 -1.86
CA ASN A 224 -17.71 11.92 -0.92
C ASN A 224 -18.90 11.72 0.03
N GLN A 225 -19.15 10.47 0.44
CA GLN A 225 -20.21 10.14 1.37
C GLN A 225 -19.67 9.49 2.63
N LEU A 226 -20.38 9.69 3.75
CA LEU A 226 -20.13 8.95 4.98
C LEU A 226 -20.77 7.57 4.90
N ALA A 227 -19.99 6.53 5.16
CA ALA A 227 -20.45 5.15 5.29
C ALA A 227 -19.50 4.35 6.20
N ASP A 228 -20.00 3.34 6.88
CA ASP A 228 -19.20 2.48 7.76
C ASP A 228 -18.29 1.52 6.98
N TRP A 229 -18.70 1.19 5.76
CA TRP A 229 -17.94 0.31 4.86
C TRP A 229 -18.34 0.54 3.41
N VAL A 230 -17.45 0.14 2.51
CA VAL A 230 -17.69 0.07 1.07
C VAL A 230 -17.32 -1.31 0.57
N ASP A 231 -18.20 -1.93 -0.21
CA ASP A 231 -18.01 -3.24 -0.82
C ASP A 231 -17.98 -3.14 -2.36
N ILE A 232 -17.05 -3.88 -2.97
CA ILE A 232 -17.12 -4.21 -4.38
C ILE A 232 -17.16 -5.72 -4.51
N SER A 233 -18.29 -6.24 -4.98
CA SER A 233 -18.47 -7.67 -5.24
C SER A 233 -19.18 -7.95 -6.56
N GLY A 234 -18.89 -9.08 -7.18
CA GLY A 234 -19.39 -9.39 -8.51
C GLY A 234 -18.98 -10.76 -9.04
N PRO A 235 -19.31 -11.04 -10.32
CA PRO A 235 -18.82 -12.22 -11.02
C PRO A 235 -17.29 -12.22 -11.04
N ALA A 236 -16.72 -13.40 -10.79
CA ALA A 236 -15.29 -13.62 -10.84
C ALA A 236 -14.95 -14.83 -11.72
N VAL A 237 -13.64 -15.05 -11.92
CA VAL A 237 -13.13 -16.15 -12.75
C VAL A 237 -13.72 -17.50 -12.32
N GLY A 238 -14.06 -18.33 -13.32
CA GLY A 238 -14.62 -19.66 -13.10
C GLY A 238 -16.08 -19.67 -12.68
N GLY A 239 -16.84 -18.60 -12.94
CA GLY A 239 -18.27 -18.51 -12.62
C GLY A 239 -18.57 -18.30 -11.14
N GLN A 240 -17.56 -17.95 -10.35
CA GLN A 240 -17.70 -17.66 -8.92
C GLN A 240 -18.24 -16.25 -8.70
N LYS A 241 -18.67 -15.96 -7.47
CA LYS A 241 -18.92 -14.59 -7.00
C LYS A 241 -17.95 -14.30 -5.87
N ALA A 242 -17.28 -13.15 -5.93
CA ALA A 242 -16.31 -12.74 -4.93
C ALA A 242 -16.32 -11.22 -4.77
N GLY A 243 -15.65 -10.70 -3.74
CA GLY A 243 -15.58 -9.26 -3.49
C GLY A 243 -14.60 -8.89 -2.39
N ILE A 244 -14.41 -7.58 -2.22
CA ILE A 244 -13.68 -6.97 -1.12
C ILE A 244 -14.60 -5.94 -0.47
N THR A 245 -14.74 -6.05 0.84
CA THR A 245 -15.30 -5.00 1.68
C THR A 245 -14.17 -4.29 2.41
N VAL A 246 -14.16 -2.97 2.38
CA VAL A 246 -13.22 -2.11 3.10
C VAL A 246 -13.94 -1.47 4.27
N ILE A 247 -13.38 -1.61 5.46
CA ILE A 247 -13.88 -1.03 6.69
C ILE A 247 -12.75 -0.16 7.25
N PRO A 248 -12.96 1.16 7.43
CA PRO A 248 -11.96 2.03 7.98
C PRO A 248 -11.86 1.77 9.49
N HIS A 249 -10.70 2.04 10.07
CA HIS A 249 -10.56 1.98 11.53
C HIS A 249 -11.56 2.94 12.19
N ALA A 250 -12.10 2.59 13.36
CA ALA A 250 -13.14 3.39 14.03
C ALA A 250 -12.73 4.86 14.30
N SER A 251 -11.42 5.15 14.38
CA SER A 251 -10.91 6.52 14.50
C SER A 251 -11.11 7.39 13.25
N ALA A 252 -11.46 6.80 12.11
CA ALA A 252 -11.80 7.49 10.87
C ALA A 252 -13.32 7.71 10.72
N ALA A 253 -14.12 7.38 11.76
CA ALA A 253 -15.54 7.69 11.76
C ALA A 253 -15.78 9.19 11.50
N GLY A 254 -16.73 9.51 10.61
CA GLY A 254 -17.02 10.88 10.20
C GLY A 254 -16.11 11.43 9.10
N ILE A 255 -15.22 10.60 8.52
CA ILE A 255 -14.46 10.94 7.31
C ILE A 255 -15.18 10.34 6.09
N GLU A 256 -15.41 11.15 5.07
CA GLU A 256 -16.05 10.73 3.83
C GLU A 256 -15.17 9.76 3.03
N TRP A 257 -15.81 8.86 2.28
CA TRP A 257 -15.12 8.01 1.32
C TRP A 257 -14.78 8.77 0.05
N PHE A 258 -13.55 8.54 -0.46
CA PHE A 258 -12.98 9.08 -1.70
C PHE A 258 -12.61 10.56 -1.66
#